data_AF-A0A924QNL8-F1
#
_entry.id   AF-A0A924QNL8-F1
#
_cell.length_a   1.000
_cell.length_b   1.000
_cell.length_c   1.000
_cell.angle_alpha   90.00
_cell.angle_beta   90.00
_cell.angle_gamma   90.00
#
_symmetry.space_group_name_H-M   'P 1'
#
loop_
_entity.id
_entity.type
_entity.pdbx_description
1 polymer ?
#
loop_
_entity_poly.entity_id
_entity_poly.type
_entity_poly.pdbx_seq_one_letter_code
_entity_poly.pdbx_strand_id
1 'polypeptide(L)'
;MPESELFNLVHPYDPANFHFSCSFNGVARSDRLLVIEITLRRGQSDAMKRALYAAITANLKGINELDRYDIFINSHKNDYFDWSMSKGRLVMALVQQPGQDG
;
A
#
# COMPACT_ATOMS: atom_id res chain seq x y z
N MET A 1 7.00 -11.97 0.45
CA MET A 1 5.67 -12.58 0.71
C MET A 1 5.46 -13.67 -0.32
N PRO A 2 4.74 -14.75 0.01
CA PRO A 2 4.27 -15.71 -0.98
C PRO A 2 3.50 -15.02 -2.10
N GLU A 3 3.64 -15.49 -3.33
CA GLU A 3 2.92 -14.92 -4.49
C GLU A 3 1.39 -15.00 -4.32
N SER A 4 0.90 -15.99 -3.58
CA SER A 4 -0.51 -16.18 -3.27
C SER A 4 -1.08 -15.19 -2.25
N GLU A 5 -0.27 -14.36 -1.60
CA GLU A 5 -0.73 -13.30 -0.68
C GLU A 5 -1.04 -12.01 -1.46
N LEU A 6 -1.85 -12.12 -2.52
CA LEU A 6 -2.18 -11.02 -3.43
C LEU A 6 -3.62 -10.55 -3.23
N PHE A 7 -3.79 -9.47 -2.46
CA PHE A 7 -5.08 -8.80 -2.25
C PHE A 7 -5.03 -7.41 -2.87
N ASN A 8 -5.46 -7.31 -4.13
CA ASN A 8 -5.50 -6.05 -4.86
C ASN A 8 -6.92 -5.73 -5.28
N LEU A 9 -7.24 -4.45 -5.22
CA LEU A 9 -8.49 -3.90 -5.70
C LEU A 9 -8.16 -2.76 -6.67
N VAL A 10 -8.71 -2.81 -7.87
CA VAL A 10 -8.48 -1.80 -8.91
C VAL A 10 -9.81 -1.15 -9.23
N HIS A 11 -9.86 0.17 -9.05
CA HIS A 11 -11.05 0.96 -9.33
C HIS A 11 -10.70 2.16 -10.21
N PRO A 12 -11.36 2.33 -11.36
CA PRO A 12 -11.27 3.57 -12.10
C PRO A 12 -12.05 4.66 -11.34
N TYR A 13 -11.61 5.91 -11.48
CA TYR A 13 -12.35 7.08 -11.05
C TYR A 13 -12.83 7.87 -12.27
N ASP A 14 -13.96 8.56 -12.12
CA ASP A 14 -14.35 9.60 -13.08
C ASP A 14 -13.44 10.82 -12.86
N PRO A 15 -12.77 11.36 -13.90
CA PRO A 15 -11.96 12.58 -13.79
C PRO A 15 -12.68 13.76 -13.12
N ALA A 16 -14.02 13.82 -13.21
CA ALA A 16 -14.82 14.85 -12.55
C ALA A 16 -14.92 14.69 -11.02
N ASN A 17 -14.66 13.49 -10.49
CA ASN A 17 -14.81 13.16 -9.06
C ASN A 17 -13.48 13.15 -8.29
N PHE A 18 -12.35 13.32 -8.97
CA PHE A 18 -11.04 13.25 -8.34
C PHE A 18 -10.19 14.48 -8.67
N HIS A 19 -10.12 15.40 -7.72
CA HIS A 19 -9.43 16.67 -7.87
C HIS A 19 -8.08 16.64 -7.16
N PHE A 20 -7.03 17.01 -7.88
CA PHE A 20 -5.68 17.14 -7.34
C PHE A 20 -4.95 18.30 -8.02
N SER A 21 -3.86 18.75 -7.41
CA SER A 21 -3.01 19.80 -7.99
C SER A 21 -1.90 19.19 -8.84
N CYS A 22 -1.85 19.59 -10.11
CA CYS A 22 -0.79 19.21 -11.04
C CYS A 22 0.57 19.86 -10.74
N SER A 23 0.66 20.81 -9.80
CA SER A 23 1.88 21.58 -9.48
C SER A 23 2.32 21.49 -8.02
N PHE A 24 1.57 20.80 -7.17
CA PHE A 24 1.86 20.71 -5.74
C PHE A 24 3.24 20.09 -5.48
N ASN A 25 3.99 20.73 -4.57
CA ASN A 25 5.34 20.36 -4.16
C ASN A 25 6.38 20.37 -5.30
N GLY A 26 6.20 21.25 -6.29
CA GLY A 26 7.15 21.44 -7.39
C GLY A 26 7.19 20.29 -8.41
N VAL A 27 6.19 19.42 -8.39
CA VAL A 27 6.05 18.29 -9.32
C VAL A 27 5.05 18.66 -10.41
N ALA A 28 5.38 18.40 -11.68
CA ALA A 28 4.46 18.53 -12.81
C ALA A 28 3.77 17.19 -13.07
N ARG A 29 2.50 17.07 -12.67
CA ARG A 29 1.65 15.89 -12.90
C ARG A 29 0.72 16.10 -14.08
N SER A 30 0.42 15.02 -14.80
CA SER A 30 -0.66 14.98 -15.78
C SER A 30 -2.03 14.83 -15.10
N ASP A 31 -3.08 14.69 -15.89
CA ASP A 31 -4.44 14.36 -15.45
C ASP A 31 -4.65 12.85 -15.20
N ARG A 32 -3.62 12.02 -15.37
CA ARG A 32 -3.66 10.54 -15.29
C ARG A 32 -3.09 10.00 -13.98
N LEU A 33 -3.48 10.60 -12.84
CA LEU A 33 -2.96 10.20 -11.54
C LEU A 33 -3.31 8.75 -11.18
N LEU A 34 -2.31 7.97 -10.78
CA LEU A 34 -2.51 6.66 -10.17
C LEU A 34 -2.33 6.78 -8.65
N VAL A 35 -3.40 6.51 -7.91
CA VAL A 35 -3.37 6.41 -6.45
C VAL A 35 -3.16 4.97 -6.03
N ILE A 36 -2.17 4.74 -5.16
CA ILE A 36 -1.87 3.44 -4.58
C ILE A 36 -1.97 3.57 -3.07
N GLU A 37 -3.01 2.97 -2.51
CA GLU A 37 -3.21 2.89 -1.06
C GLU A 37 -2.78 1.51 -0.57
N ILE A 38 -1.83 1.50 0.36
CA ILE A 38 -1.26 0.25 0.88
C ILE A 38 -1.62 0.12 2.35
N THR A 39 -2.45 -0.85 2.69
CA THR A 39 -2.62 -1.26 4.09
C THR A 39 -1.63 -2.39 4.36
N LEU A 40 -0.73 -2.17 5.31
CA LEU A 40 0.27 -3.14 5.69
C LEU A 40 0.40 -3.21 7.21
N ARG A 41 0.76 -4.38 7.72
CA ARG A 41 1.03 -4.54 9.13
C ARG A 41 2.22 -3.67 9.56
N ARG A 42 2.22 -3.13 10.77
CA ARG A 42 3.39 -2.43 11.35
C ARG A 42 4.61 -3.36 11.45
N GLY A 43 5.81 -2.77 11.40
CA GLY A 43 7.09 -3.48 11.61
C GLY A 43 8.17 -3.19 10.58
N GLN A 44 7.81 -2.55 9.46
CA GLN A 44 8.78 -2.14 8.42
C GLN A 44 9.55 -0.91 8.88
N SER A 45 10.88 -0.96 8.70
CA SER A 45 11.76 0.19 8.87
C SER A 45 11.54 1.22 7.76
N ASP A 46 12.04 2.43 7.97
CA ASP A 46 11.98 3.49 6.96
C ASP A 46 12.73 3.11 5.68
N ALA A 47 13.83 2.37 5.80
CA ALA A 47 14.57 1.86 4.65
C ALA A 47 13.71 0.89 3.81
N MET A 48 12.97 0.00 4.46
CA MET A 48 12.05 -0.91 3.77
C MET A 48 10.91 -0.16 3.07
N LYS A 49 10.34 0.88 3.71
CA LYS A 49 9.30 1.72 3.09
C LYS A 49 9.82 2.44 1.85
N ARG A 50 11.01 3.04 1.93
CA ARG A 50 11.64 3.72 0.80
C ARG A 50 11.91 2.75 -0.35
N ALA A 51 12.42 1.57 -0.06
CA ALA A 51 12.65 0.52 -1.05
C ALA A 51 11.35 0.07 -1.72
N LEU A 52 10.27 -0.12 -0.94
CA LEU A 52 8.95 -0.46 -1.47
C LEU A 52 8.43 0.59 -2.45
N TYR A 53 8.45 1.88 -2.07
CA TYR A 53 7.94 2.94 -2.94
C TYR A 53 8.75 3.06 -4.22
N ALA A 54 10.09 2.97 -4.13
CA ALA A 54 10.96 2.99 -5.30
C ALA A 54 10.67 1.80 -6.24
N ALA A 55 10.48 0.59 -5.69
CA ALA A 55 10.17 -0.60 -6.47
C ALA A 55 8.81 -0.50 -7.18
N ILE A 56 7.78 0.01 -6.49
CA ILE A 56 6.44 0.22 -7.09
C ILE A 56 6.54 1.17 -8.28
N THR A 57 7.14 2.35 -8.09
CA THR A 57 7.32 3.34 -9.16
C THR A 57 8.13 2.79 -10.32
N ALA A 58 9.20 2.02 -10.05
CA ALA A 58 10.03 1.41 -11.08
C ALA A 58 9.26 0.36 -11.91
N ASN A 59 8.46 -0.49 -11.24
CA ASN A 59 7.68 -1.53 -11.92
C ASN A 59 6.57 -0.95 -12.79
N LEU A 60 5.97 0.16 -12.37
CA LEU A 60 4.87 0.81 -13.10
C LEU A 60 5.34 1.62 -14.31
N LYS A 61 6.61 2.02 -14.36
CA LYS A 61 7.22 2.69 -15.52
C LYS A 61 7.11 1.85 -16.81
N GLY A 62 6.99 0.52 -16.69
CA GLY A 62 6.82 -0.39 -17.82
C GLY A 62 5.40 -0.40 -18.42
N ILE A 63 4.42 0.21 -17.75
CA ILE A 63 3.05 0.34 -18.25
C ILE A 63 2.97 1.64 -19.06
N ASN A 64 2.66 1.53 -20.35
CA ASN A 64 2.71 2.65 -21.30
C ASN A 64 1.87 3.85 -20.80
N GLU A 65 2.39 5.06 -21.03
CA GLU A 65 1.74 6.37 -20.77
C GLU A 65 1.64 6.85 -19.30
N LEU A 66 2.23 6.16 -18.33
CA LEU A 66 2.27 6.63 -16.94
C LEU A 66 3.62 7.28 -16.59
N ASP A 67 3.62 8.58 -16.24
CA ASP A 67 4.80 9.23 -15.68
C ASP A 67 4.97 8.85 -14.19
N ARG A 68 6.22 8.73 -13.73
CA ARG A 68 6.53 8.55 -12.29
C ARG A 68 5.94 9.67 -11.43
N TYR A 69 5.79 10.87 -11.99
CA TYR A 69 5.23 12.02 -11.31
C TYR A 69 3.72 11.86 -11.05
N ASP A 70 3.06 10.99 -11.81
CA ASP A 70 1.62 10.71 -11.69
C ASP A 70 1.32 9.60 -10.68
N ILE A 71 2.33 9.05 -10.00
CA ILE A 71 2.16 7.99 -9.01
C ILE A 71 2.10 8.61 -7.61
N PHE A 72 0.95 8.49 -6.96
CA PHE A 72 0.73 8.92 -5.58
C PHE A 72 0.55 7.70 -4.68
N ILE A 73 1.46 7.49 -3.73
CA ILE A 73 1.43 6.35 -2.81
C ILE A 73 1.16 6.85 -1.39
N ASN A 74 0.11 6.33 -0.76
CA ASN A 74 -0.10 6.44 0.68
C ASN A 74 0.00 5.06 1.33
N SER A 75 0.29 5.02 2.64
CA SER A 75 0.25 3.76 3.37
C SER A 75 -0.33 3.90 4.77
N HIS A 76 -1.15 2.93 5.13
CA HIS A 76 -1.80 2.80 6.44
C HIS A 76 -1.18 1.61 7.16
N LYS A 77 -0.80 1.82 8.42
CA LYS A 77 -0.26 0.75 9.27
C LYS A 77 -1.36 0.24 10.20
N ASN A 78 -1.48 -1.07 10.31
CA ASN A 78 -2.33 -1.74 11.29
C ASN A 78 -1.55 -2.84 12.04
N ASP A 79 -2.20 -3.54 12.96
CA ASP A 79 -1.60 -4.59 13.77
C ASP A 79 -2.10 -5.99 13.37
N TYR A 80 -1.55 -7.02 14.02
CA TYR A 80 -1.88 -8.43 13.74
C TYR A 80 -3.37 -8.76 13.90
N PHE A 81 -4.04 -8.10 14.85
CA PHE A 81 -5.43 -8.41 15.20
C PHE A 81 -6.45 -7.80 14.21
N ASP A 82 -5.98 -6.99 13.27
CA ASP A 82 -6.84 -6.27 12.34
C ASP A 82 -7.13 -7.06 11.04
N TRP A 83 -6.60 -8.29 10.91
CA TRP A 83 -6.71 -9.07 9.69
C TRP A 83 -7.43 -10.41 9.88
N SER A 84 -8.41 -10.64 9.00
CA SER A 84 -8.91 -11.98 8.68
C SER A 84 -8.83 -12.20 7.17
N MET A 85 -7.99 -13.14 6.74
CA MET A 85 -7.77 -13.41 5.32
C MET A 85 -8.82 -14.37 4.74
N SER A 86 -9.40 -15.23 5.58
CA SER A 86 -10.52 -16.10 5.23
C SER A 86 -11.15 -16.71 6.49
N LYS A 87 -12.36 -17.27 6.35
CA LYS A 87 -13.02 -18.09 7.39
C LYS A 87 -13.26 -17.38 8.73
N GLY A 88 -13.19 -16.05 8.77
CA GLY A 88 -13.42 -15.25 9.98
C GLY A 88 -12.41 -15.49 11.11
N ARG A 89 -11.18 -15.93 10.78
CA ARG A 89 -10.12 -16.18 11.77
C ARG A 89 -9.03 -15.12 11.70
N LEU A 90 -8.45 -14.80 12.85
CA LEU A 90 -7.24 -13.99 12.94
C LEU A 90 -6.08 -14.72 12.25
N VAL A 91 -5.26 -13.97 11.51
CA VAL A 91 -4.09 -14.53 10.80
C VAL A 91 -3.08 -15.14 11.76
N MET A 92 -3.00 -14.62 12.99
CA MET A 92 -2.21 -15.20 14.06
C MET A 92 -3.11 -15.80 15.13
N ALA A 93 -2.96 -17.09 15.40
CA ALA A 93 -3.42 -17.67 16.65
C ALA A 93 -2.50 -17.16 17.76
N LEU A 94 -3.05 -16.48 18.76
CA LEU A 94 -2.34 -16.17 19.99
C LEU A 94 -1.84 -17.50 20.60
N VAL A 95 -0.53 -17.74 20.60
CA VAL A 95 0.05 -18.65 21.57
C VAL A 95 0.02 -17.90 22.89
N GLN A 96 -1.01 -18.13 23.69
CA GLN A 96 -1.02 -17.75 25.10
C GLN A 96 0.18 -18.44 25.74
N GLN A 97 1.24 -17.70 26.06
CA GLN A 97 2.22 -18.19 27.02
C GLN A 97 1.56 -18.08 28.40
N PRO A 98 1.37 -19.20 29.13
CA PRO A 98 0.97 -19.10 30.52
C PRO A 98 2.03 -18.25 31.23
N GLY A 99 1.61 -17.20 31.92
CA GLY A 99 2.51 -16.46 32.80
C GLY A 99 3.16 -17.46 33.76
N GLN A 100 4.48 -17.51 33.78
CA GLN A 100 5.16 -18.12 34.91
C GLN A 100 5.06 -17.11 36.05
N ASP A 101 4.08 -17.32 36.92
CA ASP A 101 4.06 -16.70 38.23
C ASP A 101 5.30 -17.23 38.97
N GLY A 102 6.29 -16.34 39.17
CA GLY A 102 7.46 -16.55 40.00
C GLY A 102 7.35 -15.77 41.29
#